data_AF-A0A9P0AM05-F1
#
_entry.id   AF-A0A9P0AM05-F1
#
_cell.length_a   1.000
_cell.length_b   1.000
_cell.length_c   1.000
_cell.angle_alpha   90.00
_cell.angle_beta   90.00
_cell.angle_gamma   90.00
#
_symmetry.space_group_name_H-M   'P 1'
#
loop_
_entity.id
_entity.type
_entity.pdbx_description
1 polymer ?
#
loop_
_entity_poly.entity_id
_entity_poly.type
_entity_poly.pdbx_seq_one_letter_code
_entity_poly.pdbx_strand_id
1 'polypeptide(L)'
;MYWDGRNNSRPDFVIIGRFDSDAAPGTELSDGKVDCKGQLFVNTRGKLKAGGIPVIRDQASLFRYSKRTCSLEKILDKDKSFYNGLAWNTAYTRFFMVETDEKRVYSFDYDANLGSISNREVLVDFKASNSCQPDGMTIDCSNNLWIACFSFGSVVQVSTESGSILQTLHMPVTDITSVTWGDKDLTTLFVTTSKCGLSEKERREQPLAGSVFAVTGLDTKVFRRTAPISAPSDV
;
A
#
# COMPACT_ATOMS: atom_id res chain seq x y z
N MET A 1 1.55 17.70 -17.38
CA MET A 1 2.69 16.82 -17.71
C MET A 1 2.12 15.49 -18.19
N TYR A 2 2.48 15.04 -19.40
CA TYR A 2 2.08 13.75 -19.96
C TYR A 2 3.36 12.93 -20.19
N TRP A 3 3.51 11.83 -19.48
CA TRP A 3 4.60 10.87 -19.71
C TRP A 3 3.98 9.64 -20.38
N ASP A 4 4.42 9.35 -21.61
CA ASP A 4 3.89 8.28 -22.45
C ASP A 4 4.71 6.98 -22.37
N GLY A 5 5.75 6.97 -21.52
CA GLY A 5 6.66 5.85 -21.35
C GLY A 5 7.54 5.52 -22.56
N ARG A 6 7.52 6.34 -23.62
CA ARG A 6 8.23 6.09 -24.89
C ARG A 6 9.19 7.20 -25.25
N ASN A 7 8.85 8.42 -24.89
CA ASN A 7 9.73 9.56 -25.07
C ASN A 7 10.56 9.72 -23.80
N ASN A 8 11.88 9.71 -23.96
CA ASN A 8 12.89 9.93 -22.91
C ASN A 8 12.82 11.37 -22.32
N SER A 9 11.63 11.97 -22.30
CA SER A 9 11.31 13.28 -21.75
C SER A 9 11.70 13.29 -20.28
N ARG A 10 12.57 14.23 -19.91
CA ARG A 10 12.89 14.51 -18.51
C ARG A 10 11.87 15.52 -18.02
N PRO A 11 10.92 15.15 -17.17
CA PRO A 11 10.00 16.11 -16.60
C PRO A 11 10.77 17.12 -15.74
N ASP A 12 10.37 18.39 -15.78
CA ASP A 12 10.77 19.33 -14.73
C ASP A 12 10.14 18.88 -13.41
N PHE A 13 10.97 18.66 -12.39
CA PHE A 13 10.53 18.25 -11.07
C PHE A 13 11.04 19.21 -10.01
N VAL A 14 10.24 19.40 -8.96
CA VAL A 14 10.61 20.13 -7.77
C VAL A 14 10.68 19.14 -6.62
N ILE A 15 11.77 19.18 -5.85
CA ILE A 15 11.92 18.36 -4.65
C ILE A 15 11.06 18.98 -3.55
N ILE A 16 9.96 18.31 -3.23
CA ILE A 16 9.04 18.71 -2.14
C ILE A 16 9.48 18.19 -0.76
N GLY A 17 10.41 17.23 -0.72
CA GLY A 17 11.00 16.70 0.52
C GLY A 17 11.93 15.52 0.28
N ARG A 18 12.83 15.28 1.24
CA ARG A 18 13.68 14.08 1.32
C ARG A 18 13.38 13.34 2.62
N PHE A 19 12.95 12.09 2.51
CA PHE A 19 12.47 11.31 3.66
C PHE A 19 13.60 10.67 4.46
N ASP A 20 14.61 10.18 3.74
CA ASP A 20 15.77 9.45 4.22
C ASP A 20 16.80 10.36 4.94
N SER A 21 16.89 11.64 4.54
CA SER A 21 17.82 12.60 5.13
C SER A 21 17.17 13.62 6.08
N ASP A 22 15.95 14.10 5.77
CA ASP A 22 15.41 15.29 6.44
C ASP A 22 14.22 14.92 7.34
N ALA A 23 13.18 14.30 6.79
CA ALA A 23 11.91 14.13 7.49
C ALA A 23 11.87 12.95 8.49
N ALA A 24 12.61 11.87 8.20
CA ALA A 24 12.74 10.69 9.06
C ALA A 24 14.13 10.02 8.87
N PRO A 25 15.20 10.64 9.40
CA PRO A 25 16.55 10.12 9.25
C PRO A 25 16.65 8.69 9.82
N GLY A 26 17.30 7.82 9.05
CA GLY A 26 17.46 6.40 9.41
C GLY A 26 16.28 5.49 9.03
N THR A 27 15.29 6.01 8.29
CA THR A 27 14.18 5.23 7.71
C THR A 27 14.31 5.11 6.20
N GLU A 28 13.54 4.19 5.62
CA GLU A 28 13.37 4.03 4.18
C GLU A 28 11.90 4.19 3.82
N LEU A 29 11.61 4.82 2.68
CA LEU A 29 10.25 4.84 2.13
C LEU A 29 9.77 3.41 1.88
N SER A 30 8.48 3.18 2.09
CA SER A 30 7.82 1.90 1.87
C SER A 30 6.71 2.08 0.83
N ASP A 31 5.44 2.13 1.22
CA ASP A 31 4.32 2.28 0.28
C ASP A 31 3.72 3.69 0.29
N GLY A 32 2.98 4.02 -0.77
CA GLY A 32 2.32 5.31 -0.93
C GLY A 32 1.05 5.25 -1.78
N LYS A 33 0.04 6.03 -1.40
CA LYS A 33 -1.24 6.13 -2.11
C LYS A 33 -1.90 7.48 -1.87
N VAL A 34 -2.72 7.90 -2.84
CA VAL A 34 -3.41 9.18 -2.83
C VAL A 34 -4.85 9.00 -2.35
N ASP A 35 -5.32 9.91 -1.49
CA ASP A 35 -6.70 9.94 -0.99
C ASP A 35 -7.71 10.51 -2.01
N CYS A 36 -8.99 10.67 -1.62
CA CYS A 36 -10.01 11.28 -2.49
C CYS A 36 -9.84 12.79 -2.73
N LYS A 37 -9.01 13.49 -1.97
CA LYS A 37 -8.76 14.92 -2.14
C LYS A 37 -7.45 15.18 -2.91
N GLY A 38 -6.74 14.13 -3.33
CA GLY A 38 -5.48 14.27 -4.05
C GLY A 38 -4.28 14.48 -3.12
N GLN A 39 -4.40 14.14 -1.83
CA GLN A 39 -3.30 14.18 -0.87
C GLN A 39 -2.53 12.87 -0.94
N LEU A 40 -1.22 12.95 -1.14
CA LEU A 40 -0.36 11.78 -1.19
C LEU A 40 0.01 11.37 0.24
N PHE A 41 -0.36 10.16 0.65
CA PHE A 41 0.14 9.53 1.86
C PHE A 41 1.30 8.61 1.51
N VAL A 42 2.37 8.68 2.29
CA VAL A 42 3.55 7.83 2.14
C VAL A 42 4.00 7.41 3.52
N ASN A 43 4.31 6.14 3.70
CA ASN A 43 4.87 5.65 4.95
C ASN A 43 6.32 5.19 4.81
N THR A 44 6.95 5.05 5.96
CA THR A 44 8.34 4.59 6.06
C THR A 44 8.41 3.30 6.85
N ARG A 45 9.58 2.67 6.76
CA ARG A 45 9.98 1.54 7.59
C ARG A 45 11.38 1.77 8.15
N GLY A 46 11.71 1.06 9.23
CA GLY A 46 13.10 0.94 9.65
C GLY A 46 13.97 0.30 8.55
N LYS A 47 15.28 0.56 8.60
CA LYS A 47 16.24 -0.12 7.72
C LYS A 47 16.20 -1.63 7.94
N LEU A 48 16.41 -2.38 6.86
CA LEU A 48 16.59 -3.83 6.94
C LEU A 48 17.83 -4.15 7.76
N LYS A 49 17.74 -5.17 8.62
CA LYS A 49 18.92 -5.74 9.25
C LYS A 49 19.63 -6.67 8.25
N ALA A 50 20.86 -7.07 8.54
CA ALA A 50 21.53 -8.09 7.74
C ALA A 50 20.65 -9.36 7.68
N GLY A 51 20.23 -9.76 6.48
CA GLY A 51 19.27 -10.85 6.27
C GLY A 51 17.82 -10.44 5.96
N GLY A 52 17.51 -9.14 5.92
CA GLY A 52 16.19 -8.62 5.52
C GLY A 52 15.31 -8.25 6.71
N ILE A 53 14.14 -8.88 6.82
CA ILE A 53 13.21 -8.73 7.95
C ILE A 53 13.76 -9.54 9.14
N PRO A 54 13.73 -9.03 10.39
CA PRO A 54 13.04 -7.82 10.84
C PRO A 54 13.86 -6.55 10.64
N VAL A 55 13.15 -5.45 10.45
CA VAL A 55 13.73 -4.11 10.35
C VAL A 55 14.17 -3.57 11.72
N ILE A 56 14.88 -2.44 11.72
CA ILE A 56 15.06 -1.65 12.95
C ILE A 56 13.69 -1.22 13.47
N ARG A 57 13.40 -1.56 14.73
CA ARG A 57 12.07 -1.35 15.32
C ARG A 57 11.79 0.11 15.65
N ASP A 58 10.50 0.44 15.71
CA ASP A 58 9.98 1.72 16.20
C ASP A 58 10.56 2.93 15.44
N GLN A 59 10.64 2.82 14.11
CA GLN A 59 11.13 3.87 13.21
C GLN A 59 10.11 4.28 12.14
N ALA A 60 9.13 3.44 11.83
CA ALA A 60 8.12 3.72 10.82
C ALA A 60 7.28 4.94 11.18
N SER A 61 7.02 5.77 10.18
CA SER A 61 6.24 7.00 10.28
C SER A 61 5.26 7.05 9.11
N LEU A 62 4.18 7.83 9.26
CA LEU A 62 3.24 8.12 8.18
C LEU A 62 3.31 9.61 7.87
N PHE A 63 3.43 9.94 6.60
CA PHE A 63 3.45 11.30 6.10
C PHE A 63 2.32 11.54 5.12
N ARG A 64 1.96 12.81 4.97
CA ARG A 64 1.00 13.28 4.00
C ARG A 64 1.53 14.54 3.32
N TYR A 65 1.58 14.54 2.00
CA TYR A 65 1.73 15.76 1.23
C TYR A 65 0.36 16.39 0.98
N SER A 66 0.14 17.56 1.57
CA SER A 66 -1.09 18.34 1.42
C SER A 66 -0.99 19.24 0.19
N LYS A 67 -1.83 19.00 -0.81
CA LYS A 67 -1.95 19.88 -1.99
C LYS A 67 -2.37 21.31 -1.62
N ARG A 68 -3.11 21.48 -0.52
CA ARG A 68 -3.61 22.80 -0.07
C ARG A 68 -2.50 23.70 0.45
N THR A 69 -1.57 23.12 1.22
CA THR A 69 -0.48 23.85 1.86
C THR A 69 0.85 23.68 1.13
N CYS A 70 0.88 22.83 0.10
CA CYS A 70 2.07 22.44 -0.66
C CYS A 70 3.22 21.92 0.25
N SER A 71 2.86 21.28 1.36
CA SER A 71 3.81 20.85 2.39
C SER A 71 3.68 19.37 2.71
N LEU A 72 4.80 18.76 3.06
CA LEU A 72 4.86 17.43 3.66
C LEU A 72 4.62 17.55 5.16
N GLU A 73 3.62 16.84 5.66
CA GLU A 73 3.24 16.82 7.08
C GLU A 73 3.43 15.41 7.63
N LYS A 74 3.94 15.31 8.86
CA LYS A 74 4.06 14.04 9.57
C LYS A 74 2.79 13.76 10.36
N ILE A 75 2.14 12.63 10.08
CA ILE A 75 0.87 12.21 10.68
C ILE A 75 1.10 11.26 11.86
N LEU A 76 2.07 10.35 11.73
CA LEU A 76 2.53 9.44 12.79
C LEU A 76 4.06 9.46 12.81
N ASP A 77 4.66 9.43 14.01
CA ASP A 77 6.12 9.54 14.18
C ASP A 77 6.69 8.34 14.93
N LYS A 78 7.52 7.55 14.24
CA LYS A 78 8.34 6.47 14.80
C LYS A 78 7.60 5.54 15.75
N ASP A 79 6.36 5.20 15.42
CA ASP A 79 5.48 4.52 16.36
C ASP A 79 5.33 3.02 16.08
N LYS A 80 5.84 2.56 14.93
CA LYS A 80 5.90 1.15 14.50
C LYS A 80 7.19 0.83 13.75
N SER A 81 7.35 -0.41 13.28
CA SER A 81 8.59 -0.87 12.68
C SER A 81 8.55 -0.82 11.16
N PHE A 82 7.45 -1.25 10.56
CA PHE A 82 7.33 -1.44 9.12
C PHE A 82 5.89 -1.18 8.66
N TYR A 83 5.60 0.06 8.28
CA TYR A 83 4.34 0.38 7.59
C TYR A 83 4.42 0.07 6.09
N ASN A 84 3.29 -0.34 5.52
CA ASN A 84 3.19 -0.77 4.13
C ASN A 84 1.83 -0.41 3.52
N GLY A 85 1.12 -1.34 2.88
CA GLY A 85 -0.16 -1.09 2.21
C GLY A 85 -1.08 -0.11 2.92
N LEU A 86 -1.71 0.78 2.14
CA LEU A 86 -2.70 1.74 2.61
C LEU A 86 -3.97 1.78 1.75
N ALA A 87 -5.12 2.01 2.38
CA ALA A 87 -6.41 2.12 1.72
C ALA A 87 -7.39 2.99 2.53
N TRP A 88 -8.48 3.40 1.88
CA TRP A 88 -9.62 4.08 2.52
C TRP A 88 -10.90 3.38 2.16
N ASN A 89 -11.88 3.33 3.07
CA ASN A 89 -13.22 2.88 2.68
C ASN A 89 -13.83 3.83 1.63
N THR A 90 -14.82 3.34 0.90
CA THR A 90 -15.51 4.08 -0.17
C THR A 90 -16.17 5.38 0.31
N ALA A 91 -16.55 5.44 1.59
CA ALA A 91 -17.10 6.64 2.22
C ALA A 91 -16.03 7.65 2.66
N TYR A 92 -14.74 7.27 2.64
CA TYR A 92 -13.62 8.08 3.15
C TYR A 92 -13.83 8.55 4.60
N THR A 93 -14.30 7.64 5.44
CA THR A 93 -14.43 7.81 6.90
C THR A 93 -13.48 6.92 7.69
N ARG A 94 -12.88 5.92 7.02
CA ARG A 94 -11.90 5.00 7.61
C ARG A 94 -10.64 4.95 6.75
N PHE A 95 -9.50 4.92 7.42
CA PHE A 95 -8.19 4.68 6.83
C PHE A 95 -7.64 3.34 7.34
N PHE A 96 -7.05 2.57 6.45
CA PHE A 96 -6.45 1.27 6.75
C PHE A 96 -4.97 1.31 6.43
N MET A 97 -4.15 0.73 7.30
CA MET A 97 -2.71 0.65 7.11
C MET A 97 -2.15 -0.68 7.62
N VAL A 98 -1.29 -1.29 6.81
CA VAL A 98 -0.56 -2.50 7.18
C VAL A 98 0.61 -2.15 8.08
N GLU A 99 0.79 -2.93 9.15
CA GLU A 99 2.06 -3.06 9.87
C GLU A 99 2.59 -4.48 9.65
N THR A 100 3.66 -4.57 8.87
CA THR A 100 4.22 -5.82 8.38
C THR A 100 4.85 -6.62 9.53
N ASP A 101 5.76 -6.06 10.34
CA ASP A 101 6.49 -6.82 11.37
C ASP A 101 5.56 -7.45 12.45
N GLU A 102 4.47 -6.77 12.78
CA GLU A 102 3.43 -7.23 13.70
C GLU A 102 2.42 -8.18 13.05
N LYS A 103 2.41 -8.29 11.71
CA LYS A 103 1.44 -9.03 10.91
C LYS A 103 0.00 -8.57 11.16
N ARG A 104 -0.23 -7.26 11.14
CA ARG A 104 -1.52 -6.65 11.46
C ARG A 104 -1.97 -5.65 10.41
N VAL A 105 -3.28 -5.51 10.30
CA VAL A 105 -3.91 -4.39 9.62
C VAL A 105 -4.56 -3.53 10.67
N TYR A 106 -4.17 -2.26 10.71
CA TYR A 106 -4.83 -1.27 11.55
C TYR A 106 -5.91 -0.53 10.76
N SER A 107 -6.94 -0.12 11.49
CA SER A 107 -7.95 0.81 11.02
C SER A 107 -7.96 2.06 11.90
N PHE A 108 -8.34 3.18 11.31
CA PHE A 108 -8.37 4.49 11.93
C PHE A 108 -9.63 5.22 11.48
N ASP A 109 -10.17 6.08 12.33
CA ASP A 109 -11.07 7.12 11.87
C ASP A 109 -10.31 8.08 10.95
N TYR A 110 -10.95 8.50 9.86
CA TYR A 110 -10.34 9.38 8.88
C TYR A 110 -11.25 10.56 8.56
N ASP A 111 -10.70 11.76 8.70
CA ASP A 111 -11.35 13.00 8.27
C ASP A 111 -10.81 13.39 6.89
N ALA A 112 -11.63 13.22 5.85
CA ALA A 112 -11.26 13.54 4.48
C ALA A 112 -11.06 15.03 4.20
N ASN A 113 -11.62 15.93 5.02
CA ASN A 113 -11.43 17.37 4.84
C ASN A 113 -10.12 17.85 5.46
N LEU A 114 -9.75 17.26 6.60
CA LEU A 114 -8.50 17.59 7.30
C LEU A 114 -7.34 16.73 6.82
N GLY A 115 -7.59 15.54 6.26
CA GLY A 115 -6.60 14.54 5.92
C GLY A 115 -5.93 13.92 7.15
N SER A 116 -6.62 13.89 8.30
CA SER A 116 -6.10 13.39 9.58
C SER A 116 -6.67 12.03 9.93
N ILE A 117 -5.96 11.30 10.79
CA ILE A 117 -6.39 10.00 11.31
C ILE A 117 -6.41 10.00 12.85
N SER A 118 -7.30 9.22 13.44
CA SER A 118 -7.41 9.04 14.89
C SER A 118 -7.92 7.64 15.25
N ASN A 119 -7.99 7.30 16.54
CA ASN A 119 -8.63 6.08 17.05
C ASN A 119 -8.14 4.79 16.36
N ARG A 120 -6.85 4.49 16.53
CA ARG A 120 -6.24 3.27 15.99
C ARG A 120 -6.85 2.02 16.62
N GLU A 121 -7.26 1.09 15.77
CA GLU A 121 -7.78 -0.22 16.16
C GLU A 121 -7.14 -1.32 15.31
N VAL A 122 -6.96 -2.51 15.88
CA VAL A 122 -6.57 -3.70 15.10
C VAL A 122 -7.80 -4.19 14.35
N LEU A 123 -7.79 -4.11 13.01
CA LEU A 123 -8.82 -4.70 12.17
C LEU A 123 -8.61 -6.20 12.00
N VAL A 124 -7.37 -6.61 11.70
CA VAL A 124 -6.99 -8.01 11.52
C VAL A 124 -5.66 -8.31 12.20
N ASP A 125 -5.59 -9.44 12.90
CA ASP A 125 -4.37 -10.00 13.47
C ASP A 125 -4.03 -11.33 12.77
N PHE A 126 -3.08 -11.29 11.83
CA PHE A 126 -2.58 -12.49 11.14
C PHE A 126 -1.48 -13.20 11.93
N LYS A 127 -0.97 -12.60 13.01
CA LYS A 127 0.10 -13.18 13.82
C LYS A 127 -0.39 -14.40 14.57
N ALA A 128 -1.62 -14.35 15.09
CA ALA A 128 -2.22 -15.46 15.83
C ALA A 128 -2.40 -16.71 14.97
N SER A 129 -2.84 -16.56 13.72
CA SER A 129 -3.02 -17.65 12.76
C SER A 129 -1.74 -17.99 11.98
N ASN A 130 -0.75 -17.11 11.99
CA ASN A 130 0.41 -17.11 11.11
C ASN A 130 0.02 -17.35 9.63
N SER A 131 -1.04 -16.70 9.16
CA SER A 131 -1.63 -16.97 7.85
C SER A 131 -1.23 -15.98 6.75
N CYS A 132 -0.65 -14.84 7.12
CA CYS A 132 -0.24 -13.79 6.18
C CYS A 132 0.87 -12.93 6.80
N GLN A 133 1.79 -12.47 5.95
CA GLN A 133 2.71 -11.40 6.23
C GLN A 133 2.28 -10.23 5.32
N PRO A 134 1.44 -9.33 5.83
CA PRO A 134 0.79 -8.33 5.00
C PRO A 134 1.80 -7.33 4.44
N ASP A 135 1.64 -6.98 3.16
CA ASP A 135 2.49 -6.05 2.39
C ASP A 135 1.61 -4.94 1.80
N GLY A 136 1.59 -4.72 0.49
CA GLY A 136 0.68 -3.80 -0.19
C GLY A 136 -0.78 -4.25 -0.15
N MET A 137 -1.70 -3.29 -0.19
CA MET A 137 -3.15 -3.57 -0.24
C MET A 137 -3.94 -2.61 -1.11
N THR A 138 -5.15 -3.00 -1.49
CA THR A 138 -6.18 -2.15 -2.09
C THR A 138 -7.55 -2.46 -1.49
N ILE A 139 -8.60 -1.78 -1.95
CA ILE A 139 -9.98 -1.99 -1.51
C ILE A 139 -10.91 -2.07 -2.71
N ASP A 140 -11.99 -2.83 -2.59
CA ASP A 140 -13.04 -2.95 -3.62
C ASP A 140 -14.27 -2.08 -3.33
N CYS A 141 -15.24 -2.06 -4.26
CA CYS A 141 -16.47 -1.29 -4.14
C CYS A 141 -17.39 -1.75 -2.99
N SER A 142 -17.17 -2.94 -2.45
CA SER A 142 -17.91 -3.54 -1.34
C SER A 142 -17.22 -3.29 0.01
N ASN A 143 -16.22 -2.41 0.04
CA ASN A 143 -15.39 -2.13 1.22
C ASN A 143 -14.64 -3.37 1.75
N ASN A 144 -14.20 -4.28 0.88
CA ASN A 144 -13.30 -5.35 1.28
C ASN A 144 -11.86 -5.03 0.89
N LEU A 145 -10.93 -5.22 1.82
CA LEU A 145 -9.50 -5.07 1.57
C LEU A 145 -8.99 -6.28 0.80
N TRP A 146 -8.13 -6.04 -0.17
CA TRP A 146 -7.36 -7.05 -0.89
C TRP A 146 -5.90 -6.84 -0.52
N ILE A 147 -5.29 -7.82 0.15
CA ILE A 147 -4.01 -7.67 0.83
C ILE A 147 -3.04 -8.71 0.28
N ALA A 148 -1.89 -8.26 -0.22
CA ALA A 148 -0.79 -9.13 -0.59
C ALA A 148 -0.14 -9.75 0.65
N CYS A 149 0.12 -11.07 0.61
CA CYS A 149 0.79 -11.80 1.68
C CYS A 149 2.19 -12.22 1.23
N PHE A 150 3.19 -11.42 1.60
CA PHE A 150 4.60 -11.60 1.24
C PHE A 150 5.15 -12.90 1.84
N SER A 151 5.83 -13.74 1.07
CA SER A 151 6.28 -15.08 1.49
C SER A 151 5.19 -16.09 1.86
N PHE A 152 3.92 -15.81 1.55
CA PHE A 152 2.78 -16.72 1.76
C PHE A 152 2.08 -17.14 0.46
N GLY A 153 2.54 -16.64 -0.69
CA GLY A 153 2.04 -17.02 -2.01
C GLY A 153 0.55 -16.82 -2.19
N SER A 154 0.00 -15.75 -1.61
CA SER A 154 -1.44 -15.49 -1.65
C SER A 154 -1.80 -14.01 -1.57
N VAL A 155 -3.01 -13.72 -2.01
CA VAL A 155 -3.74 -12.47 -1.74
C VAL A 155 -4.98 -12.83 -0.93
N VAL A 156 -5.24 -12.12 0.16
CA VAL A 156 -6.45 -12.34 0.98
C VAL A 156 -7.43 -11.19 0.80
N GLN A 157 -8.73 -11.52 0.69
CA GLN A 157 -9.81 -10.55 0.78
C GLN A 157 -10.33 -10.53 2.22
N VAL A 158 -10.44 -9.35 2.81
CA VAL A 158 -10.83 -9.12 4.20
C VAL A 158 -12.00 -8.15 4.26
N SER A 159 -13.04 -8.47 5.02
CA SER A 159 -14.13 -7.53 5.32
C SER A 159 -13.62 -6.42 6.24
N THR A 160 -13.87 -5.16 5.88
CA THR A 160 -13.55 -4.01 6.76
C THR A 160 -14.51 -3.85 7.93
N GLU A 161 -15.66 -4.51 7.90
CA GLU A 161 -16.66 -4.46 8.97
C GLU A 161 -16.33 -5.45 10.09
N SER A 162 -16.01 -6.70 9.74
CA SER A 162 -15.76 -7.77 10.70
C SER A 162 -14.28 -8.08 10.93
N GLY A 163 -13.39 -7.65 10.03
CA GLY A 163 -11.98 -8.08 10.01
C GLY A 163 -11.77 -9.53 9.58
N SER A 164 -12.83 -10.23 9.15
CA SER A 164 -12.73 -11.64 8.73
C SER A 164 -12.18 -11.79 7.32
N ILE A 165 -11.38 -12.83 7.10
CA ILE A 165 -10.97 -13.26 5.76
C ILE A 165 -12.19 -13.85 5.04
N LEU A 166 -12.53 -13.30 3.87
CA LEU A 166 -13.65 -13.73 3.03
C LEU A 166 -13.22 -14.76 1.98
N GLN A 167 -12.03 -14.58 1.41
CA GLN A 167 -11.42 -15.49 0.44
C GLN A 167 -9.90 -15.35 0.42
N THR A 168 -9.24 -16.40 -0.08
CA THR A 168 -7.80 -16.44 -0.31
C THR A 168 -7.55 -16.85 -1.76
N LEU A 169 -6.82 -16.02 -2.50
CA LEU A 169 -6.33 -16.34 -3.83
C LEU A 169 -4.91 -16.89 -3.73
N HIS A 170 -4.73 -18.15 -4.09
CA HIS A 170 -3.40 -18.76 -4.15
C HIS A 170 -2.68 -18.40 -5.44
N MET A 171 -1.41 -18.02 -5.33
CA MET A 171 -0.56 -17.57 -6.42
C MET A 171 0.53 -18.61 -6.70
N PRO A 172 1.04 -18.70 -7.95
CA PRO A 172 2.07 -19.68 -8.31
C PRO A 172 3.48 -19.28 -7.85
N VAL A 173 3.61 -18.22 -7.05
CA VAL A 173 4.88 -17.70 -6.52
C VAL A 173 4.66 -17.21 -5.09
N THR A 174 5.73 -17.19 -4.29
CA THR A 174 5.64 -17.04 -2.83
C THR A 174 5.65 -15.58 -2.37
N ASP A 175 6.45 -14.71 -2.99
CA ASP A 175 6.65 -13.33 -2.54
C ASP A 175 5.71 -12.35 -3.25
N ILE A 176 4.46 -12.30 -2.79
CA ILE A 176 3.44 -11.35 -3.28
C ILE A 176 3.61 -10.00 -2.58
N THR A 177 3.80 -8.91 -3.34
CA THR A 177 4.19 -7.61 -2.77
C THR A 177 3.06 -6.59 -2.71
N SER A 178 2.21 -6.48 -3.73
CA SER A 178 1.11 -5.51 -3.73
C SER A 178 0.04 -5.88 -4.72
N VAL A 179 -1.11 -5.20 -4.62
CA VAL A 179 -2.27 -5.40 -5.48
C VAL A 179 -2.96 -4.09 -5.83
N THR A 180 -3.49 -4.00 -7.05
CA THR A 180 -4.33 -2.88 -7.49
C THR A 180 -5.34 -3.31 -8.52
N TRP A 181 -6.49 -2.66 -8.55
CA TRP A 181 -7.47 -2.83 -9.62
C TRP A 181 -7.04 -2.04 -10.87
N GLY A 182 -7.24 -2.63 -12.04
CA GLY A 182 -6.93 -2.02 -13.33
C GLY A 182 -7.81 -2.60 -14.43
N ASP A 183 -7.39 -2.41 -15.69
CA ASP A 183 -8.19 -2.58 -16.92
C ASP A 183 -9.20 -1.44 -17.19
N LYS A 184 -9.95 -1.52 -18.29
CA LYS A 184 -10.90 -0.49 -18.71
C LYS A 184 -12.12 -0.38 -17.78
N ASP A 185 -12.54 -1.51 -17.23
CA ASP A 185 -13.77 -1.70 -16.47
C ASP A 185 -13.51 -1.84 -14.95
N LEU A 186 -12.24 -1.79 -14.56
CA LEU A 186 -11.70 -1.95 -13.20
C LEU A 186 -12.04 -3.29 -12.55
N THR A 187 -12.06 -4.36 -13.35
CA THR A 187 -12.44 -5.73 -12.96
C THR A 187 -11.26 -6.68 -12.81
N THR A 188 -10.07 -6.27 -13.23
CA THR A 188 -8.85 -7.08 -13.12
C THR A 188 -8.04 -6.63 -11.92
N LEU A 189 -7.69 -7.58 -11.05
CA LEU A 189 -6.75 -7.35 -9.96
C LEU A 189 -5.33 -7.65 -10.46
N PHE A 190 -4.53 -6.60 -10.61
CA PHE A 190 -3.10 -6.72 -10.88
C PHE A 190 -2.34 -6.98 -9.59
N VAL A 191 -1.41 -7.93 -9.64
CA VAL A 191 -0.63 -8.41 -8.49
C VAL A 191 0.85 -8.32 -8.83
N THR A 192 1.62 -7.59 -8.02
CA THR A 192 3.08 -7.53 -8.16
C THR A 192 3.74 -8.55 -7.24
N THR A 193 4.90 -9.06 -7.67
CA THR A 193 5.65 -10.07 -6.92
C THR A 193 7.14 -9.74 -6.91
N SER A 194 7.89 -10.38 -6.01
CA SER A 194 9.34 -10.23 -5.90
C SER A 194 10.05 -11.54 -6.23
N LYS A 195 11.31 -11.41 -6.66
CA LYS A 195 12.31 -12.49 -6.68
C LYS A 195 13.58 -12.13 -5.90
N CYS A 196 13.58 -10.95 -5.28
CA CYS A 196 14.64 -10.47 -4.41
C CYS A 196 14.68 -11.34 -3.16
N GLY A 197 15.87 -11.77 -2.73
CA GLY A 197 16.02 -12.67 -1.58
C GLY A 197 15.93 -14.16 -1.93
N LEU A 198 15.24 -14.55 -3.00
CA LEU A 198 15.20 -15.95 -3.44
C LEU A 198 16.57 -16.45 -3.88
N SER A 199 16.92 -17.67 -3.45
CA SER A 199 18.08 -18.43 -3.92
C SER A 199 17.91 -18.85 -5.39
N GLU A 200 19.01 -19.28 -6.02
CA GLU A 200 18.93 -19.81 -7.39
C GLU A 200 18.01 -21.03 -7.52
N LYS A 201 17.96 -21.88 -6.48
CA LYS A 201 17.08 -23.04 -6.45
C LYS A 201 15.62 -22.60 -6.44
N GLU A 202 15.24 -21.70 -5.51
CA GLU A 202 13.86 -21.19 -5.40
C GLU A 202 13.44 -20.46 -6.68
N ARG A 203 14.34 -19.71 -7.32
CA ARG A 203 14.06 -19.06 -8.62
C ARG A 203 13.79 -20.06 -9.74
N ARG A 204 14.46 -21.22 -9.73
CA ARG A 204 14.17 -22.31 -10.69
C ARG A 204 12.84 -22.99 -10.41
N GLU A 205 12.48 -23.14 -9.14
CA GLU A 205 11.19 -23.72 -8.72
C GLU A 205 10.01 -22.76 -8.93
N GLN A 206 10.26 -21.46 -8.90
CA GLN A 206 9.28 -20.39 -9.09
C GLN A 206 9.67 -19.50 -10.28
N PRO A 207 9.60 -19.99 -11.53
CA PRO A 207 10.09 -19.27 -12.70
C PRO A 207 9.36 -17.94 -12.96
N LEU A 208 8.16 -17.77 -12.40
CA LEU A 208 7.37 -16.54 -12.51
C LEU A 208 7.65 -15.52 -11.39
N ALA A 209 8.51 -15.82 -10.42
CA ALA A 209 8.82 -14.89 -9.32
C ALA A 209 9.38 -13.57 -9.87
N GLY A 210 8.85 -12.44 -9.38
CA GLY A 210 9.17 -11.11 -9.89
C GLY A 210 8.35 -10.67 -11.10
N SER A 211 7.39 -11.49 -11.56
CA SER A 211 6.43 -11.10 -12.61
C SER A 211 5.25 -10.31 -12.03
N VAL A 212 4.49 -9.68 -12.93
CA VAL A 212 3.18 -9.11 -12.64
C VAL A 212 2.10 -10.07 -13.13
N PHE A 213 1.10 -10.34 -12.29
CA PHE A 213 -0.05 -11.18 -12.64
C PHE A 213 -1.29 -10.31 -12.83
N ALA A 214 -2.20 -10.77 -13.69
CA ALA A 214 -3.52 -10.20 -13.86
C ALA A 214 -4.55 -11.28 -13.48
N VAL A 215 -5.33 -11.03 -12.44
CA VAL A 215 -6.38 -11.95 -11.97
C VAL A 215 -7.73 -11.42 -12.43
N THR A 216 -8.43 -12.23 -13.20
CA THR A 216 -9.76 -11.92 -13.78
C THR A 216 -10.82 -12.86 -13.24
N GLY A 217 -12.10 -12.53 -13.46
CA GLY A 217 -13.21 -13.39 -13.03
C GLY A 217 -13.52 -13.30 -11.54
N LEU A 218 -13.15 -12.18 -10.91
CA LEU A 218 -13.54 -11.86 -9.53
C LEU A 218 -14.93 -11.22 -9.55
N ASP A 219 -15.80 -11.60 -8.60
CA ASP A 219 -17.15 -11.06 -8.46
C ASP A 219 -17.19 -9.66 -7.81
N THR A 220 -16.20 -8.82 -8.10
CA THR A 220 -16.08 -7.46 -7.56
C THR A 220 -15.24 -6.56 -8.46
N LYS A 221 -15.25 -5.26 -8.18
CA LYS A 221 -14.51 -4.22 -8.91
C LYS A 221 -14.28 -3.00 -8.03
N VAL A 222 -13.67 -1.95 -8.57
CA VAL A 222 -13.70 -0.61 -7.95
C VAL A 222 -14.56 0.37 -8.73
N PHE A 223 -15.07 1.40 -8.05
CA PHE A 223 -15.77 2.48 -8.72
C PHE A 223 -14.79 3.35 -9.51
N ARG A 224 -15.15 3.64 -10.75
CA ARG A 224 -14.48 4.69 -11.52
C ARG A 224 -14.94 6.04 -10.98
N ARG A 225 -14.00 6.87 -10.52
CA ARG A 225 -14.32 8.26 -10.18
C ARG A 225 -14.62 9.01 -11.47
N THR A 226 -15.87 9.47 -11.63
CA THR A 226 -16.34 10.18 -12.83
C THR A 226 -16.17 11.70 -12.76
N ALA A 227 -15.73 12.23 -11.61
CA ALA A 227 -15.47 13.66 -11.49
C ALA A 227 -14.18 14.02 -12.25
N PRO A 228 -14.22 14.98 -13.20
CA PRO A 228 -13.00 15.45 -13.85
C PRO A 228 -12.07 16.02 -12.78
N ILE A 229 -10.78 15.68 -12.89
CA ILE A 229 -9.74 16.46 -12.23
C ILE A 229 -9.83 17.83 -12.91
N SER A 230 -10.47 18.81 -12.26
CA SER A 230 -10.40 20.19 -12.73
C SER A 230 -8.92 20.54 -12.80
N ALA A 231 -8.46 20.89 -14.00
CA ALA A 231 -7.12 21.44 -14.17
C ALA A 231 -6.98 22.63 -13.20
N PRO A 232 -5.82 22.80 -12.55
CA PRO A 232 -5.59 24.02 -11.79
C PRO A 232 -5.83 25.19 -12.74
N SER A 233 -6.70 26.11 -12.35
CA SER A 233 -6.81 27.41 -13.00
C SER A 233 -5.45 28.08 -12.89
N ASP A 234 -4.86 28.44 -14.03
CA ASP A 234 -3.60 29.15 -14.09
C ASP A 234 -3.64 30.38 -13.15
N VAL A 235 -2.75 30.40 -12.16
CA VAL A 235 -2.38 31.58 -11.37
C VAL A 235 -0.87 31.73 -11.46
#